data_AF-A0A1Y2HK64-F1
#
_entry.id   AF-A0A1Y2HK64-F1
#
_cell.length_a   1.000
_cell.length_b   1.000
_cell.length_c   1.000
_cell.angle_alpha   90.00
_cell.angle_beta   90.00
_cell.angle_gamma   90.00
#
_symmetry.space_group_name_H-M   'P 1'
#
loop_
_entity.id
_entity.type
_entity.pdbx_description
1 polymer ?
#
loop_
_entity_poly.entity_id
_entity_poly.type
_entity_poly.pdbx_seq_one_letter_code
_entity_poly.pdbx_strand_id
1 'polypeptide(L)'
;MSTTHSDINQSASPPAGPAFDDYDFASDAVFQAGLESILAGITDASEKATATAKAKRFYYARIKGSSSTTPANQATASPPQEAPEQLQVLDAESEALRYPPSFAEIVQMVAEGKPIPGVREIPDKVADAPPSQAALKPRLKPWEAASVSDSTSPSATSS
;
A
#
# COMPACT_ATOMS: atom_id res chain seq x y z
N MET A 1 -55.93 -11.53 21.41
CA MET A 1 -54.51 -11.83 21.12
C MET A 1 -54.11 -11.04 19.90
N SER A 2 -53.46 -9.88 20.08
CA SER A 2 -52.79 -9.17 18.97
C SER A 2 -51.58 -8.45 19.55
N THR A 3 -50.44 -9.13 19.49
CA THR A 3 -49.14 -8.55 19.83
C THR A 3 -48.71 -7.66 18.67
N THR A 4 -48.65 -6.35 18.90
CA THR A 4 -47.96 -5.41 18.03
C THR A 4 -46.46 -5.66 18.14
N HIS A 5 -45.84 -6.18 17.07
CA HIS A 5 -44.38 -6.24 16.98
C HIS A 5 -43.86 -4.85 16.62
N SER A 6 -43.28 -4.16 17.60
CA SER A 6 -42.57 -2.90 17.41
C SER A 6 -41.34 -3.14 16.54
N ASP A 7 -41.26 -2.38 15.45
CA ASP A 7 -40.12 -2.31 14.55
C ASP A 7 -38.92 -1.72 15.33
N ILE A 8 -38.03 -2.60 15.81
CA ILE A 8 -36.73 -2.25 16.37
C ILE A 8 -35.77 -2.16 15.18
N ASN A 9 -35.88 -1.08 14.41
CA ASN A 9 -34.86 -0.72 13.43
C ASN A 9 -34.55 0.78 13.50
N GLN A 10 -34.24 1.23 14.71
CA GLN A 10 -33.58 2.51 14.92
C GLN A 10 -32.06 2.29 14.83
N SER A 11 -31.57 2.03 13.62
CA SER A 11 -30.15 2.18 13.31
C SER A 11 -29.84 3.66 13.39
N ALA A 12 -29.19 4.05 14.50
CA ALA A 12 -28.81 5.42 14.78
C ALA A 12 -27.96 5.97 13.64
N SER A 13 -28.56 6.85 12.83
CA SER A 13 -27.84 7.69 11.89
C SER A 13 -26.82 8.52 12.70
N PRO A 14 -25.52 8.51 12.34
CA PRO A 14 -24.55 9.36 13.01
C PRO A 14 -24.96 10.83 12.86
N PRO A 15 -24.70 11.68 13.87
CA PRO A 15 -25.06 13.08 13.80
C PRO A 15 -24.46 13.69 12.53
N ALA A 16 -25.32 14.21 11.67
CA ALA A 16 -24.92 14.89 10.45
C ALA A 16 -24.10 16.13 10.84
N GLY A 17 -22.77 15.99 10.90
CA GLY A 17 -21.88 17.15 10.96
C GLY A 17 -22.13 18.08 9.76
N PRO A 18 -21.56 19.30 9.75
CA PRO A 18 -21.66 20.22 8.60
C PRO A 18 -21.25 19.53 7.30
N ALA A 19 -21.77 20.00 6.16
CA ALA A 19 -21.35 19.53 4.86
C ALA A 19 -19.86 19.86 4.63
N PHE A 20 -19.22 19.21 3.65
CA PHE A 20 -17.80 19.43 3.36
C PHE A 20 -17.48 20.91 3.11
N ASP A 21 -18.36 21.61 2.40
CA ASP A 21 -18.22 23.02 2.05
C ASP A 21 -18.48 23.98 3.22
N ASP A 22 -19.20 23.53 4.25
CA ASP A 22 -19.50 24.32 5.46
C ASP A 22 -18.45 24.10 6.57
N TYR A 23 -17.51 23.17 6.38
CA TYR A 23 -16.50 22.86 7.39
C TYR A 23 -15.39 23.91 7.41
N ASP A 24 -15.17 24.53 8.57
CA ASP A 24 -14.08 25.49 8.76
C ASP A 24 -12.75 24.78 9.00
N PHE A 25 -12.08 24.41 7.91
CA PHE A 25 -10.73 23.84 7.97
C PHE A 25 -9.68 24.82 8.50
N ALA A 26 -9.95 26.13 8.55
CA ALA A 26 -8.96 27.13 8.97
C ALA A 26 -8.86 27.25 10.49
N SER A 27 -9.96 27.06 11.22
CA SER A 27 -9.97 27.09 12.69
C SER A 27 -9.60 25.76 13.36
N ASP A 28 -9.54 24.66 12.60
CA ASP A 28 -9.18 23.33 13.12
C ASP A 28 -7.67 23.16 13.29
N ALA A 29 -7.20 23.28 14.54
CA ALA A 29 -5.79 23.14 14.90
C ALA A 29 -5.20 21.76 14.59
N VAL A 30 -5.99 20.67 14.69
CA VAL A 30 -5.51 19.31 14.42
C VAL A 30 -5.30 19.11 12.93
N PHE A 31 -6.24 19.61 12.13
CA PHE A 31 -6.11 19.59 10.68
C PHE A 31 -4.92 20.42 10.20
N GLN A 32 -4.74 21.64 10.72
CA GLN A 32 -3.63 22.52 10.33
C GLN A 32 -2.26 21.90 10.66
N ALA A 33 -2.09 21.34 11.87
CA ALA A 33 -0.86 20.65 12.24
C ALA A 33 -0.55 19.45 11.32
N GLY A 34 -1.58 18.69 10.93
CA GLY A 34 -1.45 17.59 9.97
C GLY A 34 -1.11 18.07 8.56
N LEU A 35 -1.72 19.18 8.13
CA LEU A 35 -1.47 19.78 6.82
C LEU A 35 -0.03 20.29 6.72
N GLU A 36 0.51 20.95 7.74
CA GLU A 36 1.91 21.38 7.77
C GLU A 36 2.88 20.22 7.58
N SER A 37 2.62 19.07 8.22
CA SER A 37 3.44 17.87 8.04
C SER A 37 3.42 17.34 6.60
N ILE A 38 2.30 17.47 5.89
CA ILE A 38 2.16 17.04 4.49
C ILE A 38 2.87 18.03 3.56
N LEU A 39 2.76 19.33 3.84
CA LEU A 39 3.32 20.39 3.00
C LEU A 39 4.84 20.57 3.20
N ALA A 40 5.40 20.13 4.33
CA ALA A 40 6.82 20.26 4.65
C ALA A 40 7.75 19.57 3.62
N GLY A 41 7.29 18.48 2.99
CA GLY A 41 8.05 17.74 1.98
C GLY A 41 7.84 18.22 0.55
N ILE A 42 6.91 19.15 0.31
CA ILE A 42 6.52 19.61 -1.03
C ILE A 42 7.12 20.99 -1.27
N THR A 43 7.87 21.16 -2.36
CA THR A 43 8.50 22.44 -2.71
C THR A 43 7.66 23.26 -3.68
N ASP A 44 6.92 22.61 -4.56
CA ASP A 44 6.10 23.26 -5.59
C ASP A 44 4.73 23.75 -5.06
N ALA A 45 4.33 24.96 -5.48
CA ALA A 45 3.09 25.59 -5.01
C ALA A 45 1.82 24.91 -5.54
N SER A 46 1.85 24.39 -6.77
CA SER A 46 0.73 23.66 -7.39
C SER A 46 0.51 22.31 -6.71
N GLU A 47 1.60 21.63 -6.38
CA GLU A 47 1.56 20.40 -5.59
C GLU A 47 1.03 20.65 -4.18
N LYS A 48 1.43 21.75 -3.52
CA LYS A 48 0.87 22.15 -2.22
C LYS A 48 -0.64 22.40 -2.27
N ALA A 49 -1.14 23.07 -3.31
CA ALA A 49 -2.57 23.29 -3.49
C ALA A 49 -3.33 21.96 -3.66
N THR A 50 -2.78 21.05 -4.46
CA THR A 50 -3.34 19.71 -4.69
C THR A 50 -3.32 18.86 -3.42
N ALA A 51 -2.21 18.87 -2.68
CA ALA A 51 -2.06 18.17 -1.41
C ALA A 51 -3.05 18.71 -0.36
N THR A 52 -3.24 20.03 -0.31
CA THR A 52 -4.22 20.68 0.57
C THR A 52 -5.64 20.24 0.26
N ALA A 53 -6.04 20.21 -1.02
CA ALA A 53 -7.37 19.75 -1.43
C ALA A 53 -7.61 18.27 -1.07
N LYS A 54 -6.60 17.42 -1.24
CA LYS A 54 -6.65 16.00 -0.87
C LYS A 54 -6.74 15.80 0.64
N ALA A 55 -5.94 16.54 1.41
CA ALA A 55 -5.96 16.49 2.87
C ALA A 55 -7.34 16.89 3.43
N LYS A 56 -7.96 17.96 2.91
CA LYS A 56 -9.32 18.39 3.31
C LYS A 56 -10.34 17.26 3.11
N ARG A 57 -10.36 16.65 1.92
CA ARG A 57 -11.28 15.55 1.58
C ARG A 57 -11.08 14.33 2.46
N PHE A 58 -9.82 13.95 2.70
CA PHE A 58 -9.46 12.82 3.55
C PHE A 58 -9.88 13.05 5.01
N TYR A 59 -9.57 14.23 5.56
CA TYR A 59 -9.86 14.57 6.94
C TYR A 59 -11.37 14.62 7.20
N TYR A 60 -12.14 15.20 6.29
CA TYR A 60 -13.58 15.21 6.37
C TYR A 60 -14.20 13.80 6.26
N ALA A 61 -13.68 12.94 5.37
CA ALA A 61 -14.10 11.54 5.27
C ALA A 61 -13.82 10.76 6.56
N ARG A 62 -12.68 11.03 7.22
CA ARG A 62 -12.33 10.46 8.52
C ARG A 62 -13.32 10.88 9.61
N ILE A 63 -13.71 12.15 9.69
CA ILE A 63 -14.67 12.64 10.69
C ILE A 63 -16.06 12.01 10.47
N LYS A 64 -16.46 11.81 9.21
CA LYS A 64 -17.75 11.21 8.84
C LYS A 64 -17.77 9.67 8.89
N GLY A 65 -16.70 9.03 9.38
CA GLY A 65 -16.64 7.58 9.56
C GLY A 65 -16.37 6.78 8.28
N SER A 66 -15.94 7.42 7.18
CA SER A 66 -15.50 6.73 5.97
C SER A 66 -13.97 6.60 5.99
N SER A 67 -13.47 5.67 6.80
CA SER A 67 -12.05 5.33 6.84
C SER A 67 -11.69 4.33 5.74
N SER A 68 -11.62 4.77 4.47
CA SER A 68 -10.98 3.96 3.43
C SER A 68 -9.45 4.17 3.49
N THR A 69 -8.83 3.56 4.51
CA THR A 69 -7.37 3.43 4.55
C THR A 69 -6.94 2.29 3.63
N THR A 70 -6.54 2.65 2.40
CA THR A 70 -5.45 1.97 1.70
C THR A 70 -4.47 3.06 1.26
N PRO A 71 -3.21 3.06 1.73
CA PRO A 71 -2.19 3.91 1.18
C PRO A 71 -1.79 3.37 -0.20
N ALA A 72 -2.59 3.67 -1.21
CA ALA A 72 -2.18 3.52 -2.60
C ALA A 72 -1.24 4.69 -2.93
N ASN A 73 0.04 4.35 -2.98
CA ASN A 73 1.15 5.09 -3.56
C ASN A 73 0.67 6.10 -4.63
N GLN A 74 0.69 7.40 -4.31
CA GLN A 74 0.36 8.46 -5.26
C GLN A 74 1.53 8.63 -6.24
N ALA A 75 1.48 7.88 -7.33
CA ALA A 75 2.06 8.36 -8.58
C ALA A 75 1.22 9.56 -9.06
N THR A 76 1.94 10.64 -9.34
CA THR A 76 1.57 11.86 -10.08
C THR A 76 0.28 11.81 -10.91
N ALA A 77 -0.56 12.82 -10.71
CA ALA A 77 -1.79 13.07 -11.46
C ALA A 77 -1.53 13.31 -12.97
N SER A 78 -2.43 12.81 -13.80
CA SER A 78 -2.77 13.39 -15.11
C SER A 78 -4.30 13.52 -15.19
N PRO A 79 -4.84 14.52 -15.92
CA PRO A 79 -6.27 14.86 -15.88
C PRO A 79 -7.14 13.86 -16.67
N PRO A 80 -8.48 13.92 -16.52
CA PRO A 80 -9.40 12.93 -17.07
C PRO A 80 -9.58 13.15 -18.58
N GLN A 81 -9.23 12.15 -19.37
CA GLN A 81 -9.60 12.09 -20.79
C GLN A 81 -10.65 10.98 -20.97
N GLU A 82 -11.90 11.39 -21.18
CA GLU A 82 -12.94 10.57 -21.79
C GLU A 82 -12.47 10.16 -23.20
N ALA A 83 -12.30 8.85 -23.45
CA ALA A 83 -12.59 8.16 -24.73
C ALA A 83 -12.10 6.70 -24.66
N PRO A 84 -12.77 5.76 -25.35
CA PRO A 84 -12.66 4.33 -25.08
C PRO A 84 -11.45 3.72 -25.78
N GLU A 85 -10.41 3.36 -25.02
CA GLU A 85 -9.28 2.63 -25.58
C GLU A 85 -9.56 1.13 -25.60
N GLN A 86 -9.96 0.70 -26.79
CA GLN A 86 -9.88 -0.67 -27.27
C GLN A 86 -8.45 -1.19 -27.09
N LEU A 87 -8.30 -2.13 -26.17
CA LEU A 87 -7.06 -2.88 -25.97
C LEU A 87 -6.69 -3.61 -27.26
N GLN A 88 -5.65 -3.11 -27.93
CA GLN A 88 -4.96 -3.83 -28.98
C GLN A 88 -4.17 -4.98 -28.35
N VAL A 89 -4.63 -6.18 -28.69
CA VAL A 89 -4.06 -7.47 -28.32
C VAL A 89 -2.70 -7.60 -29.00
N LEU A 90 -1.62 -7.58 -28.22
CA LEU A 90 -0.33 -8.13 -28.62
C LEU A 90 -0.32 -9.61 -28.26
N ASP A 91 -0.07 -10.38 -29.29
CA ASP A 91 -0.28 -11.80 -29.49
C ASP A 91 0.65 -12.70 -28.65
N ALA A 92 0.10 -13.87 -28.28
CA ALA A 92 0.79 -15.14 -28.00
C ALA A 92 1.63 -15.33 -26.72
N GLU A 93 1.07 -15.10 -25.52
CA GLU A 93 1.37 -15.89 -24.30
C GLU A 93 0.54 -15.48 -23.05
N SER A 94 -0.48 -14.65 -23.23
CA SER A 94 -1.25 -14.00 -22.15
C SER A 94 -2.59 -14.66 -21.81
N GLU A 95 -2.90 -15.84 -22.36
CA GLU A 95 -4.10 -16.61 -21.98
C GLU A 95 -3.98 -17.19 -20.54
N ALA A 96 -2.76 -17.30 -20.01
CA ALA A 96 -2.47 -17.98 -18.73
C ALA A 96 -2.53 -17.09 -17.47
N LEU A 97 -2.83 -15.79 -17.58
CA LEU A 97 -2.86 -14.86 -16.43
C LEU A 97 -4.21 -14.14 -16.23
N ARG A 98 -5.34 -14.77 -16.59
CA ARG A 98 -6.66 -14.34 -16.08
C ARG A 98 -6.82 -14.77 -14.62
N TYR A 99 -6.63 -13.85 -13.68
CA TYR A 99 -6.91 -14.00 -12.24
C TYR A 99 -8.41 -13.76 -11.95
N PRO A 100 -9.03 -14.48 -10.99
CA PRO A 100 -9.36 -15.90 -11.00
C PRO A 100 -10.88 -16.13 -11.20
N PRO A 101 -11.31 -17.38 -11.44
CA PRO A 101 -12.70 -17.80 -11.25
C PRO A 101 -13.19 -17.46 -9.84
N SER A 102 -14.51 -17.36 -9.65
CA SER A 102 -15.07 -17.08 -8.32
C SER A 102 -14.51 -18.03 -7.27
N PHE A 103 -14.35 -17.58 -6.01
CA PHE A 103 -13.81 -18.42 -4.94
C PHE A 103 -14.50 -19.79 -4.84
N ALA A 104 -15.80 -19.85 -5.10
CA ALA A 104 -16.58 -21.09 -5.13
C ALA A 104 -16.06 -22.10 -6.15
N GLU A 105 -15.67 -21.63 -7.33
CA GLU A 105 -15.13 -22.47 -8.40
C GLU A 105 -13.71 -22.93 -8.09
N ILE A 106 -12.87 -22.10 -7.45
CA ILE A 106 -11.56 -22.53 -6.95
C ILE A 106 -11.72 -23.64 -5.89
N VAL A 107 -12.67 -23.49 -4.96
CA VAL A 107 -12.97 -24.51 -3.96
C VAL A 107 -13.43 -25.81 -4.62
N GLN A 108 -14.25 -25.72 -5.67
CA GLN A 108 -14.67 -26.88 -6.44
C GLN A 108 -13.50 -27.55 -7.15
N MET A 109 -12.59 -26.79 -7.77
CA MET A 109 -11.39 -27.34 -8.40
C MET A 109 -10.51 -28.08 -7.38
N VAL A 110 -10.35 -27.54 -6.18
CA VAL A 110 -9.64 -28.21 -5.08
C VAL A 110 -10.37 -29.48 -4.65
N ALA A 111 -11.69 -29.43 -4.48
CA ALA A 111 -12.50 -30.58 -4.07
C ALA A 111 -12.50 -31.71 -5.12
N GLU A 112 -12.47 -31.36 -6.39
CA GLU A 112 -12.44 -32.29 -7.53
C GLU A 112 -11.02 -32.73 -7.91
N GLY A 113 -9.98 -32.16 -7.28
CA GLY A 113 -8.58 -32.45 -7.58
C GLY A 113 -8.11 -31.96 -8.95
N LYS A 114 -8.78 -30.95 -9.51
CA LYS A 114 -8.41 -30.34 -10.80
C LYS A 114 -7.23 -29.38 -10.62
N PRO A 115 -6.29 -29.29 -11.58
CA PRO A 115 -5.15 -28.39 -11.49
C PRO A 115 -5.61 -26.93 -11.55
N ILE A 116 -5.05 -26.10 -10.67
CA ILE A 116 -5.38 -24.67 -10.60
C ILE A 116 -4.63 -23.93 -11.73
N PRO A 117 -5.33 -23.17 -12.58
CA PRO A 117 -4.70 -22.43 -13.66
C PRO A 117 -3.63 -21.46 -13.13
N GLY A 118 -2.48 -21.40 -13.79
CA GLY A 118 -1.37 -20.50 -13.45
C GLY A 118 -0.44 -20.98 -12.32
N VAL A 119 -0.73 -22.11 -11.67
CA VAL A 119 0.16 -22.69 -10.65
C VAL A 119 1.07 -23.73 -11.31
N ARG A 120 2.37 -23.62 -11.06
CA ARG A 120 3.37 -24.63 -11.47
C ARG A 120 3.49 -25.67 -10.37
N GLU A 121 3.42 -26.94 -10.76
CA GLU A 121 3.66 -28.05 -9.84
C GLU A 121 5.13 -28.05 -9.41
N ILE A 122 5.37 -27.98 -8.10
CA ILE A 122 6.72 -28.06 -7.52
C ILE A 122 6.94 -29.53 -7.17
N PRO A 123 7.89 -30.23 -7.81
CA PRO A 123 8.20 -31.60 -7.45
C PRO A 123 8.66 -31.70 -5.99
N ASP A 124 8.25 -32.75 -5.28
CA ASP A 124 8.74 -33.12 -3.94
C ASP A 124 10.18 -33.70 -4.00
N LYS A 125 11.08 -32.97 -4.66
CA LYS A 125 12.49 -33.33 -4.79
C LYS A 125 13.35 -32.14 -4.40
N VAL A 126 14.44 -32.42 -3.71
CA VAL A 126 15.52 -31.44 -3.54
C VAL A 126 16.12 -31.18 -4.92
N ALA A 127 16.39 -29.92 -5.24
CA ALA A 127 17.02 -29.58 -6.51
C ALA A 127 18.35 -30.34 -6.69
N ASP A 128 18.52 -31.02 -7.83
CA ASP A 128 19.77 -31.71 -8.17
C ASP A 128 20.92 -30.72 -8.49
N ALA A 129 20.58 -29.45 -8.71
CA ALA A 129 21.56 -28.40 -8.93
C ALA A 129 22.34 -28.12 -7.63
N PRO A 130 23.68 -27.95 -7.71
CA PRO A 130 24.46 -27.55 -6.55
C PRO A 130 23.96 -26.19 -6.02
N PRO A 131 24.03 -25.96 -4.70
CA PRO A 131 23.60 -24.70 -4.11
C PRO A 131 24.37 -23.54 -4.72
N SER A 132 23.68 -22.44 -5.00
CA SER A 132 24.33 -21.24 -5.50
C SER A 132 25.29 -20.68 -4.44
N GLN A 133 26.50 -20.32 -4.87
CA GLN A 133 27.47 -19.66 -4.01
C GLN A 133 27.28 -18.15 -4.06
N ALA A 134 27.35 -17.49 -2.91
CA ALA A 134 27.29 -16.03 -2.85
C ALA A 134 28.53 -15.41 -3.52
N ALA A 135 28.35 -14.78 -4.69
CA ALA A 135 29.43 -14.13 -5.44
C ALA A 135 29.73 -12.69 -4.97
N LEU A 136 28.87 -12.11 -4.13
CA LEU A 136 28.97 -10.72 -3.68
C LEU A 136 29.75 -10.63 -2.37
N LYS A 137 30.72 -9.71 -2.31
CA LYS A 137 31.44 -9.38 -1.08
C LYS A 137 30.43 -8.83 -0.03
N PRO A 138 30.33 -9.44 1.15
CA PRO A 138 29.49 -8.91 2.22
C PRO A 138 29.91 -7.48 2.54
N ARG A 139 28.94 -6.57 2.61
CA ARG A 139 29.20 -5.20 3.06
C ARG A 139 29.50 -5.26 4.55
N LEU A 140 30.63 -4.68 4.94
CA LEU A 140 30.98 -4.56 6.35
C LEU A 140 29.93 -3.73 7.06
N LYS A 141 29.58 -4.17 8.27
CA LYS A 141 28.70 -3.42 9.15
C LYS A 141 29.45 -2.18 9.64
N PRO A 142 28.75 -1.07 9.92
CA PRO A 142 29.40 0.19 10.30
C PRO A 142 30.27 0.08 11.57
N TRP A 143 29.97 -0.86 12.47
CA TRP A 143 30.79 -1.13 13.65
C TRP A 143 32.06 -1.96 13.37
N GLU A 144 32.18 -2.60 12.20
CA GLU A 144 33.38 -3.36 11.80
C GLU A 144 34.44 -2.48 11.13
N ALA A 145 34.08 -1.26 10.69
CA ALA A 145 35.03 -0.32 10.10
C ALA A 145 35.95 0.35 11.14
N ALA A 146 35.50 0.45 12.39
CA ALA A 146 36.24 1.13 13.45
C ALA A 146 37.37 0.28 14.06
N SER A 147 37.31 -1.05 13.93
CA SER A 147 38.28 -1.97 14.55
C SER A 147 39.53 -2.25 13.71
N VAL A 148 39.58 -1.82 12.43
CA VAL A 148 40.76 -1.97 11.56
C VAL A 148 41.74 -0.79 11.63
N SER A 149 41.39 0.31 12.30
CA SER A 149 42.23 1.51 12.40
C SER A 149 43.14 1.55 13.64
N ASP A 150 43.01 0.59 14.57
CA ASP A 150 43.69 0.64 15.87
C ASP A 150 44.91 -0.29 16.00
N SER A 151 45.21 -1.12 14.99
CA SER A 151 46.31 -2.10 15.07
C SER A 151 47.66 -1.65 14.49
N THR A 152 47.89 -0.34 14.26
CA THR A 152 49.18 0.16 13.73
C THR A 152 49.73 1.35 14.53
N SER A 153 50.28 1.09 15.73
CA SER A 153 51.40 1.84 16.37
C SER A 153 51.54 1.49 17.86
N PRO A 154 52.69 1.75 18.52
CA PRO A 154 54.08 1.56 18.14
C PRO A 154 54.87 0.85 19.28
N SER A 155 55.78 -0.08 19.00
CA SER A 155 56.68 -0.61 20.05
C SER A 155 58.11 -0.14 19.81
N ALA A 156 58.56 0.74 20.70
CA ALA A 156 59.93 1.20 20.84
C ALA A 156 60.68 0.31 21.85
N THR A 157 61.94 -0.06 21.58
CA THR A 157 62.93 -0.54 22.59
C THR A 157 64.31 -0.38 21.92
N SER A 158 65.13 0.64 22.20
CA SER A 158 65.98 0.92 23.37
C SER A 158 67.20 -0.02 23.53
N SER A 159 68.38 0.62 23.56
CA SER A 159 69.75 0.18 23.92
C SER A 159 70.71 -0.12 22.76
#